data_AF-A0A2J4ZHN7-F1
#
_entry.id   AF-A0A2J4ZHN7-F1
#
_cell.length_a   1.000
_cell.length_b   1.000
_cell.length_c   1.000
_cell.angle_alpha   90.00
_cell.angle_beta   90.00
_cell.angle_gamma   90.00
#
_symmetry.space_group_name_H-M   'P 1'
#
loop_
_entity.id
_entity.type
_entity.pdbx_description
1 polymer ?
#
loop_
_entity_poly.entity_id
_entity_poly.type
_entity_poly.pdbx_seq_one_letter_code
_entity_poly.pdbx_strand_id
1 'polypeptide(L)'
;FIAGGVNKYIPTPIEDKSNQNNQGFACNPGGSIFDTGSLGYISLYFTRPFVGQVTIPPTVILSVYGTRKTGSYSGIPLTQISMSGSVTVPQSCEINTGKAINIDFEDIAANHFKTAGQMPKDFSPHVVNMTVACTNISAGVKIALSFQGMADTNDSTALATTNRDIAVRIENITGVKIPVISGLLPVNFNYPSQTGDTTMKIYPINTTGNLPSGGGFTATATIQAEIE
;
A
#
# COMPACT_ATOMS: atom_id res chain seq x y z
N PHE A 1 -4.10 11.91 -33.07
CA PHE A 1 -3.13 12.65 -33.89
C PHE A 1 -3.70 12.84 -35.28
N ILE A 2 -3.64 14.04 -35.86
CA ILE A 2 -3.97 14.28 -37.27
C ILE A 2 -2.66 14.38 -38.06
N ALA A 3 -2.44 13.40 -38.96
CA ALA A 3 -1.29 13.35 -39.86
C ALA A 3 -1.44 14.33 -41.03
N GLY A 4 -0.48 14.38 -41.95
CA GLY A 4 -0.52 15.26 -43.13
C GLY A 4 0.18 16.60 -42.89
N GLY A 5 -0.41 17.71 -43.33
CA GLY A 5 0.12 19.06 -43.09
C GLY A 5 -0.07 19.55 -41.65
N VAL A 6 -1.02 18.99 -40.90
CA VAL A 6 -1.29 19.38 -39.51
C VAL A 6 -0.24 18.82 -38.55
N ASN A 7 0.08 17.52 -38.62
CA ASN A 7 1.02 16.79 -37.76
C ASN A 7 0.96 17.17 -36.27
N LYS A 8 -0.25 17.19 -35.69
CA LYS A 8 -0.49 17.61 -34.31
C LYS A 8 -1.47 16.70 -33.57
N TYR A 9 -1.32 16.67 -32.25
CA TYR A 9 -2.33 16.15 -31.34
C TYR A 9 -3.47 17.16 -31.20
N ILE A 10 -4.69 16.69 -31.35
CA ILE A 10 -5.91 17.49 -31.20
C ILE A 10 -6.83 16.74 -30.25
N PRO A 11 -7.41 17.40 -29.24
CA PRO A 11 -8.33 16.76 -28.30
C PRO A 11 -9.59 16.28 -29.01
N THR A 12 -10.08 15.10 -28.63
CA THR A 12 -11.34 14.53 -29.11
C THR A 12 -12.53 15.03 -28.29
N PRO A 13 -13.75 15.13 -28.87
CA PRO A 13 -14.10 14.83 -30.26
C PRO A 13 -13.68 15.94 -31.24
N ILE A 14 -13.53 15.59 -32.51
CA ILE A 14 -13.12 16.49 -33.59
C ILE A 14 -14.10 16.31 -34.75
N GLU A 15 -14.54 17.43 -35.35
CA GLU A 15 -15.40 17.44 -36.53
C GLU A 15 -14.77 18.33 -37.62
N ASP A 16 -14.90 17.89 -38.88
CA ASP A 16 -14.47 18.63 -40.09
C ASP A 16 -13.07 19.26 -40.06
N LYS A 17 -12.13 18.64 -39.33
CA LYS A 17 -10.76 19.14 -39.23
C LYS A 17 -9.90 18.65 -40.40
N SER A 18 -9.58 19.58 -41.30
CA SER A 18 -8.66 19.32 -42.41
C SER A 18 -7.28 18.88 -41.92
N ASN A 19 -6.69 17.90 -42.58
CA ASN A 19 -5.30 17.49 -42.39
C ASN A 19 -4.30 18.43 -43.10
N GLN A 20 -4.77 19.49 -43.76
CA GLN A 20 -4.00 20.48 -44.52
C GLN A 20 -3.08 19.87 -45.60
N ASN A 21 -3.37 18.65 -46.03
CA ASN A 21 -2.66 18.02 -47.13
C ASN A 21 -3.44 18.26 -48.42
N ASN A 22 -3.01 19.27 -49.18
CA ASN A 22 -3.65 19.66 -50.44
C ASN A 22 -3.15 18.83 -51.64
N GLN A 23 -2.36 17.78 -51.43
CA GLN A 23 -1.92 16.91 -52.51
C GLN A 23 -3.08 16.04 -53.00
N GLY A 24 -3.32 16.07 -54.31
CA GLY A 24 -4.33 15.24 -54.96
C GLY A 24 -3.86 13.80 -55.02
N PHE A 25 -4.35 12.95 -54.11
CA PHE A 25 -4.21 11.50 -54.27
C PHE A 25 -5.26 11.00 -55.26
N ALA A 26 -4.81 10.32 -56.31
CA ALA A 26 -5.67 9.59 -57.23
C ALA A 26 -6.41 8.47 -56.46
N CYS A 27 -7.72 8.36 -56.67
CA CYS A 27 -8.53 7.29 -56.08
C CYS A 27 -8.24 5.97 -56.80
N ASN A 28 -7.07 5.39 -56.55
CA ASN A 28 -6.62 4.16 -57.19
C ASN A 28 -7.02 2.92 -56.36
N PRO A 29 -7.22 1.74 -56.99
CA PRO A 29 -7.64 0.49 -56.32
C PRO A 29 -6.69 -0.09 -55.27
N GLY A 30 -5.55 0.56 -54.98
CA GLY A 30 -4.57 0.14 -53.97
C GLY A 30 -4.65 0.92 -52.64
N GLY A 31 -5.54 1.90 -52.52
CA GLY A 31 -5.67 2.75 -51.34
C GLY A 31 -4.54 3.77 -51.16
N SER A 32 -4.64 4.59 -50.12
CA SER A 32 -3.58 5.48 -49.65
C SER A 32 -3.23 5.10 -48.21
N ILE A 33 -1.98 5.31 -47.80
CA ILE A 33 -1.57 5.09 -46.42
C ILE A 33 -2.08 6.27 -45.58
N PHE A 34 -2.73 5.98 -44.45
CA PHE A 34 -3.28 6.97 -43.54
C PHE A 34 -2.69 6.78 -42.13
N ASP A 35 -2.01 7.80 -41.63
CA ASP A 35 -1.40 7.77 -40.29
C ASP A 35 -2.25 8.51 -39.24
N THR A 36 -3.35 9.16 -39.63
CA THR A 36 -4.26 9.81 -38.69
C THR A 36 -4.87 8.77 -37.76
N GLY A 37 -4.66 8.94 -36.45
CA GLY A 37 -5.07 7.97 -35.43
C GLY A 37 -3.97 7.00 -34.98
N SER A 38 -2.82 6.93 -35.67
CA SER A 38 -1.69 6.06 -35.27
C SER A 38 -1.01 6.46 -33.95
N LEU A 39 -1.13 7.73 -33.56
CA LEU A 39 -0.56 8.28 -32.33
C LEU A 39 -1.64 8.99 -31.50
N GLY A 40 -1.52 8.91 -30.18
CA GLY A 40 -2.45 9.57 -29.28
C GLY A 40 -2.05 9.45 -27.81
N TYR A 41 -2.79 10.17 -26.99
CA TYR A 41 -2.76 10.05 -25.53
C TYR A 41 -4.14 9.60 -25.08
N ILE A 42 -4.17 8.78 -24.03
CA ILE A 42 -5.39 8.33 -23.38
C ILE A 42 -5.36 8.84 -21.94
N SER A 43 -6.48 9.40 -21.49
CA SER A 43 -6.70 9.74 -20.09
C SER A 43 -7.74 8.80 -19.51
N LEU A 44 -7.37 8.10 -18.43
CA LEU A 44 -8.27 7.24 -17.68
C LEU A 44 -8.79 8.02 -16.46
N TYR A 45 -10.12 8.01 -16.28
CA TYR A 45 -10.77 8.60 -15.12
C TYR A 45 -11.66 7.56 -14.44
N PHE A 46 -11.33 7.21 -13.20
CA PHE A 46 -12.11 6.26 -12.42
C PHE A 46 -13.19 7.00 -11.64
N THR A 47 -14.44 6.84 -12.06
CA THR A 47 -15.60 7.49 -11.42
C THR A 47 -15.95 6.89 -10.06
N ARG A 48 -15.46 5.68 -9.79
CA ARG A 48 -15.65 4.97 -8.52
C ARG A 48 -14.32 4.34 -8.10
N PRO A 49 -13.92 4.49 -6.82
CA PRO A 49 -12.80 3.73 -6.27
C PRO A 49 -13.05 2.23 -6.41
N PHE A 50 -11.98 1.46 -6.56
CA PHE A 50 -12.01 0.01 -6.57
C PHE A 50 -10.79 -0.54 -5.83
N VAL A 51 -10.89 -1.77 -5.36
CA VAL A 51 -9.81 -2.48 -4.67
C VAL A 51 -9.23 -3.55 -5.59
N GLY A 52 -7.92 -3.74 -5.52
CA GLY A 52 -7.24 -4.79 -6.28
C GLY A 52 -7.07 -4.38 -7.74
N GLN A 53 -7.62 -5.18 -8.65
CA GLN A 53 -7.40 -5.04 -10.09
C GLN A 53 -8.72 -4.95 -10.87
N VAL A 54 -8.75 -4.04 -11.85
CA VAL A 54 -9.78 -3.98 -12.88
C VAL A 54 -9.16 -4.28 -14.23
N THR A 55 -9.78 -5.17 -14.99
CA THR A 55 -9.39 -5.49 -16.37
C THR A 55 -10.27 -4.73 -17.35
N ILE A 56 -9.63 -4.00 -18.26
CA ILE A 56 -10.26 -3.33 -19.40
C ILE A 56 -10.21 -4.32 -20.57
N PRO A 57 -11.35 -4.92 -20.98
CA PRO A 57 -11.38 -5.79 -22.15
C PRO A 57 -11.12 -4.97 -23.42
N PRO A 58 -10.77 -5.61 -24.55
CA PRO A 58 -10.63 -4.93 -25.84
C PRO A 58 -11.87 -4.11 -26.19
N THR A 59 -11.74 -2.79 -26.05
CA THR A 59 -12.85 -1.83 -26.19
C THR A 59 -12.46 -0.78 -27.22
N VAL A 60 -13.31 -0.54 -28.22
CA VAL A 60 -13.12 0.57 -29.17
C VAL A 60 -13.39 1.88 -28.45
N ILE A 61 -12.39 2.76 -28.39
CA ILE A 61 -12.46 4.05 -27.69
C ILE A 61 -12.54 5.25 -28.63
N LEU A 62 -12.13 5.08 -29.89
CA LEU A 62 -12.23 6.13 -30.89
C LEU A 62 -12.38 5.51 -32.28
N SER A 63 -13.32 6.07 -33.05
CA SER A 63 -13.46 5.79 -34.48
C SER A 63 -13.04 7.03 -35.26
N VAL A 64 -12.11 6.87 -36.19
CA VAL A 64 -11.60 7.94 -37.04
C VAL A 64 -12.29 7.85 -38.40
N TYR A 65 -12.99 8.92 -38.74
CA TYR A 65 -13.63 9.08 -40.04
C TYR A 65 -12.89 10.13 -40.85
N GLY A 66 -12.80 9.93 -42.16
CA GLY A 66 -12.25 10.90 -43.09
C GLY A 66 -13.24 11.22 -44.20
N THR A 67 -13.18 12.45 -44.70
CA THR A 67 -13.97 12.89 -45.84
C THR A 67 -13.20 13.91 -46.68
N ARG A 68 -13.57 14.00 -47.96
CA ARG A 68 -13.17 15.10 -48.86
C ARG A 68 -14.25 16.18 -48.98
N LYS A 69 -15.45 15.95 -48.43
CA LYS A 69 -16.56 16.91 -48.42
C LYS A 69 -17.05 17.08 -46.99
N THR A 70 -16.89 18.30 -46.47
CA THR A 70 -17.34 18.72 -45.14
C THR A 70 -18.76 18.24 -44.86
N GLY A 71 -18.97 17.65 -43.68
CA GLY A 71 -20.27 17.11 -43.24
C GLY A 71 -20.75 15.83 -43.95
N SER A 72 -19.94 15.21 -44.82
CA SER A 72 -20.32 13.99 -45.55
C SER A 72 -19.36 12.85 -45.24
N TYR A 73 -19.74 11.95 -44.34
CA TYR A 73 -18.90 10.85 -43.87
C TYR A 73 -19.46 9.48 -44.26
N SER A 74 -18.59 8.48 -44.40
CA SER A 74 -18.97 7.07 -44.54
C SER A 74 -19.49 6.52 -43.21
N GLY A 75 -20.39 5.54 -43.24
CA GLY A 75 -20.77 4.75 -42.06
C GLY A 75 -19.64 3.83 -41.56
N ILE A 76 -18.62 3.60 -42.39
CA ILE A 76 -17.46 2.76 -42.07
C ILE A 76 -16.27 3.68 -41.72
N PRO A 77 -15.67 3.55 -40.52
CA PRO A 77 -14.51 4.34 -40.15
C PRO A 77 -13.25 3.93 -40.93
N LEU A 78 -12.31 4.86 -41.09
CA LEU A 78 -11.00 4.59 -41.67
C LEU A 78 -10.12 3.80 -40.70
N THR A 79 -10.25 4.08 -39.40
CA THR A 79 -9.46 3.43 -38.35
C THR A 79 -10.28 3.36 -37.08
N GLN A 80 -10.19 2.25 -36.37
CA GLN A 80 -10.71 2.10 -35.02
C GLN A 80 -9.54 1.93 -34.06
N ILE A 81 -9.57 2.70 -32.99
CA ILE A 81 -8.59 2.62 -31.91
C ILE A 81 -9.26 1.87 -30.78
N SER A 82 -8.70 0.71 -30.44
CA SER A 82 -9.11 -0.07 -29.28
C SER A 82 -8.07 0.00 -28.18
N MET A 83 -8.53 -0.16 -26.94
CA MET A 83 -7.66 -0.31 -25.78
C MET A 83 -8.06 -1.53 -24.96
N SER A 84 -7.07 -2.17 -24.36
CA SER A 84 -7.23 -3.19 -23.34
C SER A 84 -6.08 -3.06 -22.34
N GLY A 85 -6.25 -3.64 -21.17
CA GLY A 85 -5.22 -3.63 -20.13
C GLY A 85 -5.78 -3.97 -18.77
N SER A 86 -4.97 -3.80 -17.74
CA SER A 86 -5.42 -3.89 -16.36
C SER A 86 -4.88 -2.71 -15.54
N VAL A 87 -5.63 -2.36 -14.50
CA VAL A 87 -5.28 -1.31 -13.55
C VAL A 87 -5.31 -1.92 -12.17
N THR A 88 -4.18 -1.88 -11.47
CA THR A 88 -4.05 -2.39 -10.10
C THR A 88 -3.82 -1.23 -9.14
N VAL A 89 -4.56 -1.19 -8.04
CA VAL A 89 -4.37 -0.22 -6.96
C VAL A 89 -3.63 -0.89 -5.80
N PRO A 90 -2.49 -0.35 -5.34
CA PRO A 90 -1.74 -0.93 -4.24
C PRO A 90 -2.51 -0.78 -2.93
N GLN A 91 -2.37 -1.79 -2.08
CA GLN A 91 -2.84 -1.77 -0.70
C GLN A 91 -1.76 -1.12 0.15
N SER A 92 -2.16 -0.33 1.14
CA SER A 92 -1.21 0.31 2.07
C SER A 92 -1.86 0.50 3.43
N CYS A 93 -1.03 0.51 4.47
CA CYS A 93 -1.45 0.78 5.85
C CYS A 93 -0.41 1.66 6.54
N GLU A 94 -0.88 2.56 7.39
CA GLU A 94 -0.09 3.48 8.18
C GLU A 94 -0.47 3.32 9.66
N ILE A 95 0.54 3.08 10.50
CA ILE A 95 0.37 2.86 11.94
C ILE A 95 0.63 4.18 12.65
N ASN A 96 -0.30 4.61 13.51
CA ASN A 96 -0.20 5.83 14.33
C ASN A 96 0.23 7.08 13.54
N THR A 97 -0.22 7.24 12.29
CA THR A 97 0.15 8.36 11.42
C THR A 97 1.67 8.53 11.25
N GLY A 98 2.40 7.40 11.22
CA GLY A 98 3.86 7.36 11.06
C GLY A 98 4.65 7.82 12.29
N LYS A 99 3.99 8.05 13.43
CA LYS A 99 4.66 8.50 14.65
C LYS A 99 5.33 7.34 15.39
N ALA A 100 6.56 7.58 15.85
CA ALA A 100 7.26 6.66 16.72
C ALA A 100 6.52 6.48 18.05
N ILE A 101 6.50 5.24 18.55
CA ILE A 101 5.98 4.89 19.86
C ILE A 101 7.16 4.82 20.82
N ASN A 102 7.27 5.78 21.73
CA ASN A 102 8.29 5.80 22.76
C ASN A 102 7.67 5.32 24.07
N ILE A 103 8.31 4.34 24.70
CA ILE A 103 7.87 3.75 25.97
C ILE A 103 8.99 3.93 26.96
N ASP A 104 8.68 4.64 28.05
CA ASP A 104 9.56 4.78 29.20
C ASP A 104 9.02 3.87 30.31
N PHE A 105 9.87 2.96 30.79
CA PHE A 105 9.55 2.03 31.87
C PHE A 105 9.88 2.59 33.26
N GLU A 106 10.37 3.83 33.32
CA GLU A 106 10.82 4.51 34.53
C GLU A 106 11.95 3.74 35.24
N ASP A 107 12.32 4.18 36.44
CA ASP A 107 13.35 3.54 37.23
C ASP A 107 12.83 2.26 37.89
N ILE A 108 13.44 1.12 37.55
CA ILE A 108 13.12 -0.18 38.14
C ILE A 108 14.31 -0.66 38.96
N ALA A 109 14.07 -0.94 40.24
CA ALA A 109 15.11 -1.47 41.11
C ALA A 109 15.60 -2.85 40.61
N ALA A 110 16.92 -3.02 40.44
CA ALA A 110 17.49 -4.25 39.88
C ALA A 110 17.08 -5.51 40.68
N ASN A 111 16.91 -5.39 41.99
CA ASN A 111 16.47 -6.47 42.87
C ASN A 111 15.00 -6.90 42.67
N HIS A 112 14.21 -6.18 41.87
CA HIS A 112 12.86 -6.58 41.47
C HIS A 112 12.89 -7.60 40.32
N PHE A 113 13.96 -7.65 39.54
CA PHE A 113 14.19 -8.66 38.49
C PHE A 113 14.69 -9.97 39.11
N LYS A 114 13.79 -10.80 39.66
CA LYS A 114 14.18 -11.99 40.44
C LYS A 114 14.15 -13.31 39.67
N THR A 115 13.25 -13.44 38.70
CA THR A 115 12.91 -14.74 38.10
C THR A 115 12.98 -14.65 36.59
N ALA A 116 13.72 -15.58 35.97
CA ALA A 116 13.80 -15.68 34.52
C ALA A 116 12.40 -15.82 33.89
N GLY A 117 12.17 -15.09 32.80
CA GLY A 117 10.90 -15.01 32.09
C GLY A 117 9.80 -14.22 32.79
N GLN A 118 10.04 -13.62 33.95
CA GLN A 118 9.01 -12.85 34.68
C GLN A 118 9.29 -11.36 34.64
N MET A 119 8.21 -10.58 34.72
CA MET A 119 8.28 -9.14 34.94
C MET A 119 8.87 -8.82 36.32
N PRO A 120 9.46 -7.63 36.51
CA PRO A 120 9.91 -7.21 37.83
C PRO A 120 8.77 -7.26 38.86
N LYS A 121 9.14 -7.55 40.11
CA LYS A 121 8.20 -7.46 41.22
C LYS A 121 7.57 -6.06 41.27
N ASP A 122 6.26 -6.02 41.50
CA ASP A 122 5.45 -4.81 41.64
C ASP A 122 5.42 -3.92 40.37
N PHE A 123 5.80 -4.46 39.20
CA PHE A 123 5.71 -3.76 37.92
C PHE A 123 4.34 -3.98 37.27
N SER A 124 3.76 -2.91 36.72
CA SER A 124 2.54 -2.99 35.90
C SER A 124 2.90 -2.83 34.43
N PRO A 125 2.49 -3.75 33.54
CA PRO A 125 2.66 -3.58 32.10
C PRO A 125 2.10 -2.27 31.57
N HIS A 126 2.82 -1.63 30.66
CA HIS A 126 2.32 -0.46 29.94
C HIS A 126 1.33 -0.91 28.87
N VAL A 127 0.19 -0.25 28.82
CA VAL A 127 -0.84 -0.47 27.80
C VAL A 127 -0.64 0.55 26.69
N VAL A 128 -0.44 0.07 25.46
CA VAL A 128 -0.19 0.91 24.29
C VAL A 128 -1.30 0.69 23.28
N ASN A 129 -2.04 1.75 22.99
CA ASN A 129 -3.06 1.76 21.95
C ASN A 129 -2.44 2.19 20.62
N MET A 130 -2.81 1.49 19.55
CA MET A 130 -2.34 1.75 18.20
C MET A 130 -3.54 1.83 17.26
N THR A 131 -3.51 2.84 16.41
CA THR A 131 -4.45 3.02 15.30
C THR A 131 -3.77 2.66 13.99
N VAL A 132 -4.49 2.02 13.10
CA VAL A 132 -4.03 1.63 11.77
C VAL A 132 -4.99 2.23 10.75
N ALA A 133 -4.49 3.07 9.85
CA ALA A 133 -5.25 3.61 8.74
C ALA A 133 -4.77 2.96 7.44
N CYS A 134 -5.65 2.35 6.68
CA CYS A 134 -5.29 1.66 5.45
C CYS A 134 -6.00 2.25 4.23
N THR A 135 -5.56 1.83 3.05
CA THR A 135 -6.19 2.16 1.77
C THR A 135 -6.37 0.90 0.95
N ASN A 136 -7.55 0.78 0.34
CA ASN A 136 -7.87 -0.28 -0.62
C ASN A 136 -7.82 -1.70 -0.02
N ILE A 137 -8.35 -1.87 1.20
CA ILE A 137 -8.50 -3.17 1.86
C ILE A 137 -9.91 -3.70 1.63
N SER A 138 -10.02 -4.83 0.96
CA SER A 138 -11.30 -5.50 0.70
C SER A 138 -11.88 -6.12 1.98
N ALA A 139 -13.21 -6.20 2.06
CA ALA A 139 -13.89 -6.91 3.14
C ALA A 139 -13.42 -8.38 3.22
N GLY A 140 -13.06 -8.82 4.42
CA GLY A 140 -12.57 -10.18 4.70
C GLY A 140 -11.05 -10.32 4.76
N VAL A 141 -10.29 -9.34 4.27
CA VAL A 141 -8.83 -9.29 4.40
C VAL A 141 -8.45 -8.99 5.84
N LYS A 142 -7.61 -9.83 6.44
CA LYS A 142 -7.17 -9.66 7.84
C LYS A 142 -5.99 -8.72 7.88
N ILE A 143 -5.97 -7.88 8.92
CA ILE A 143 -4.83 -7.01 9.22
C ILE A 143 -4.30 -7.38 10.60
N ALA A 144 -2.99 -7.54 10.66
CA ALA A 144 -2.25 -7.74 11.90
C ALA A 144 -1.00 -6.87 11.93
N LEU A 145 -0.42 -6.68 13.11
CA LEU A 145 0.86 -6.02 13.29
C LEU A 145 1.92 -7.06 13.67
N SER A 146 3.06 -7.03 12.99
CA SER A 146 4.26 -7.79 13.36
C SER A 146 5.31 -6.85 13.96
N PHE A 147 6.16 -7.38 14.84
CA PHE A 147 7.20 -6.62 15.52
C PHE A 147 8.58 -7.16 15.12
N GLN A 148 9.34 -6.38 14.37
CA GLN A 148 10.65 -6.75 13.85
C GLN A 148 11.75 -6.08 14.68
N GLY A 149 12.52 -6.87 15.41
CA GLY A 149 13.63 -6.38 16.24
C GLY A 149 14.61 -7.49 16.54
N MET A 150 15.71 -7.15 17.21
CA MET A 150 16.68 -8.15 17.66
C MET A 150 16.05 -9.00 18.76
N ALA A 151 15.99 -10.31 18.56
CA ALA A 151 15.52 -11.25 19.56
C ALA A 151 16.55 -11.42 20.69
N ASP A 152 16.09 -11.57 21.92
CA ASP A 152 16.96 -11.88 23.06
C ASP A 152 17.58 -13.27 22.93
N THR A 153 18.81 -13.43 23.42
CA THR A 153 19.55 -14.69 23.32
C THR A 153 19.02 -15.79 24.23
N ASN A 154 18.35 -15.42 25.33
CA ASN A 154 17.82 -16.38 26.31
C ASN A 154 16.30 -16.59 26.15
N ASP A 155 15.58 -15.62 25.59
CA ASP A 155 14.17 -15.72 25.20
C ASP A 155 13.95 -15.16 23.78
N SER A 156 13.97 -16.04 22.77
CA SER A 156 13.82 -15.65 21.36
C SER A 156 12.46 -15.02 21.01
N THR A 157 11.50 -15.03 21.94
CA THR A 157 10.20 -14.39 21.76
C THR A 157 10.17 -12.94 22.24
N ALA A 158 11.21 -12.48 22.94
CA ALA A 158 11.31 -11.13 23.50
C ALA A 158 12.38 -10.29 22.75
N LEU A 159 12.26 -8.96 22.84
CA LEU A 159 13.25 -8.02 22.30
C LEU A 159 14.49 -7.99 23.19
N ALA A 160 15.66 -8.15 22.60
CA ALA A 160 16.93 -7.91 23.24
C ALA A 160 17.03 -6.44 23.66
N THR A 161 17.66 -6.20 24.82
CA THR A 161 18.03 -4.85 25.24
C THR A 161 19.55 -4.70 25.28
N THR A 162 20.03 -3.49 25.54
CA THR A 162 21.45 -3.24 25.86
C THR A 162 21.92 -3.90 27.15
N ASN A 163 21.03 -4.44 27.98
CA ASN A 163 21.34 -5.21 29.17
C ASN A 163 21.03 -6.71 28.95
N ARG A 164 22.05 -7.56 29.01
CA ARG A 164 21.95 -9.02 28.75
C ARG A 164 21.01 -9.79 29.69
N ASP A 165 20.67 -9.22 30.84
CA ASP A 165 19.78 -9.85 31.82
C ASP A 165 18.33 -9.35 31.68
N ILE A 166 18.08 -8.34 30.84
CA ILE A 166 16.77 -7.71 30.64
C ILE A 166 16.35 -7.82 29.17
N ALA A 167 15.16 -8.36 28.93
CA ALA A 167 14.50 -8.35 27.63
C ALA A 167 13.15 -7.60 27.72
N VAL A 168 12.55 -7.24 26.59
CA VAL A 168 11.22 -6.60 26.54
C VAL A 168 10.20 -7.54 25.91
N ARG A 169 9.12 -7.80 26.63
CA ARG A 169 8.02 -8.67 26.20
C ARG A 169 6.86 -7.85 25.67
N ILE A 170 6.26 -8.32 24.58
CA ILE A 170 5.00 -7.80 24.04
C ILE A 170 3.91 -8.88 24.22
N GLU A 171 2.74 -8.45 24.65
CA GLU A 171 1.53 -9.27 24.73
C GLU A 171 0.36 -8.53 24.11
N ASN A 172 -0.66 -9.27 23.67
CA ASN A 172 -1.96 -8.65 23.39
C ASN A 172 -2.69 -8.30 24.71
N ILE A 173 -3.82 -7.61 24.59
CA ILE A 173 -4.61 -7.21 25.77
C ILE A 173 -5.10 -8.40 26.63
N THR A 174 -5.28 -9.59 26.02
CA THR A 174 -5.73 -10.80 26.71
C THR A 174 -4.60 -11.60 27.38
N GLY A 175 -3.34 -11.15 27.27
CA GLY A 175 -2.17 -11.79 27.89
C GLY A 175 -1.51 -12.88 27.03
N VAL A 176 -1.86 -12.98 25.75
CA VAL A 176 -1.15 -13.84 24.81
C VAL A 176 0.13 -13.15 24.39
N LYS A 177 1.27 -13.83 24.61
CA LYS A 177 2.59 -13.36 24.19
C LYS A 177 2.66 -13.26 22.67
N ILE A 178 3.16 -12.14 22.18
CA ILE A 178 3.41 -11.89 20.76
C ILE A 178 4.92 -12.00 20.54
N PRO A 179 5.42 -13.11 19.97
CA PRO A 179 6.84 -13.26 19.69
C PRO A 179 7.32 -12.15 18.74
N VAL A 180 8.52 -11.65 18.98
CA VAL A 180 9.21 -10.81 18.00
C VAL A 180 9.48 -11.62 16.71
N ILE A 181 9.57 -10.93 15.58
CA ILE A 181 9.82 -11.45 14.23
C ILE A 181 8.63 -12.20 13.60
N SER A 182 8.00 -13.12 14.32
CA SER A 182 6.96 -14.00 13.76
C SER A 182 5.56 -13.85 14.38
N GLY A 183 5.44 -13.09 15.47
CA GLY A 183 4.16 -12.89 16.15
C GLY A 183 3.27 -11.90 15.42
N LEU A 184 1.96 -12.17 15.46
CA LEU A 184 0.93 -11.31 14.87
C LEU A 184 0.00 -10.79 15.97
N LEU A 185 -0.07 -9.47 16.08
CA LEU A 185 -1.06 -8.78 16.91
C LEU A 185 -2.25 -8.41 16.03
N PRO A 186 -3.43 -9.03 16.21
CA PRO A 186 -4.58 -8.77 15.35
C PRO A 186 -5.08 -7.33 15.50
N VAL A 187 -5.55 -6.74 14.38
CA VAL A 187 -6.18 -5.43 14.33
C VAL A 187 -7.68 -5.59 14.19
N ASN A 188 -8.44 -4.89 15.02
CA ASN A 188 -9.88 -4.77 14.86
C ASN A 188 -10.16 -3.76 13.73
N PHE A 189 -10.34 -4.27 12.51
CA PHE A 189 -10.41 -3.41 11.31
C PHE A 189 -11.85 -3.16 10.86
N ASN A 190 -12.15 -1.89 10.58
CA ASN A 190 -13.39 -1.40 10.02
C ASN A 190 -13.22 -1.10 8.53
N TYR A 191 -13.67 -2.02 7.68
CA TYR A 191 -13.56 -1.90 6.21
C TYR A 191 -14.23 -0.65 5.62
N PRO A 192 -15.43 -0.20 6.06
CA PRO A 192 -16.03 1.00 5.52
C PRO A 192 -15.19 2.28 5.72
N SER A 193 -14.60 2.45 6.90
CA SER A 193 -13.75 3.61 7.21
C SER A 193 -12.27 3.39 6.84
N GLN A 194 -11.89 2.16 6.51
CA GLN A 194 -10.50 1.73 6.30
C GLN A 194 -9.59 2.04 7.49
N THR A 195 -10.14 1.98 8.70
CA THR A 195 -9.39 2.21 9.94
C THR A 195 -9.52 1.03 10.87
N GLY A 196 -8.54 0.83 11.74
CA GLY A 196 -8.59 -0.18 12.78
C GLY A 196 -7.82 0.23 14.01
N ASP A 197 -8.07 -0.51 15.08
CA ASP A 197 -7.44 -0.31 16.37
C ASP A 197 -6.92 -1.63 16.92
N THR A 198 -5.84 -1.54 17.69
CA THR A 198 -5.32 -2.65 18.47
C THR A 198 -4.60 -2.13 19.71
N THR A 199 -4.47 -3.01 20.70
CA THR A 199 -3.84 -2.67 21.98
C THR A 199 -2.88 -3.78 22.37
N MET A 200 -1.68 -3.38 22.77
CA MET A 200 -0.69 -4.29 23.32
C MET A 200 -0.35 -3.92 24.76
N LYS A 201 0.13 -4.91 25.50
CA LYS A 201 0.86 -4.73 26.76
C LYS A 201 2.34 -4.93 26.49
N ILE A 202 3.16 -4.09 27.11
CA ILE A 202 4.61 -4.18 26.97
C ILE A 202 5.30 -3.94 28.31
N TYR A 203 6.32 -4.74 28.60
CA TYR A 203 7.00 -4.72 29.89
C TYR A 203 8.39 -5.37 29.80
N PRO A 204 9.35 -4.96 30.65
CA PRO A 204 10.64 -5.61 30.75
C PRO A 204 10.50 -6.93 31.53
N ILE A 205 11.39 -7.89 31.24
CA ILE A 205 11.49 -9.18 31.93
C ILE A 205 12.93 -9.46 32.31
N ASN A 206 13.15 -10.21 33.40
CA ASN A 206 14.45 -10.82 33.62
C ASN A 206 14.56 -12.02 32.68
N THR A 207 15.59 -12.09 31.83
CA THR A 207 15.73 -13.18 30.85
C THR A 207 16.66 -14.31 31.33
N THR A 208 17.62 -14.02 32.22
CA THR A 208 18.65 -14.98 32.67
C THR A 208 18.40 -15.54 34.07
N GLY A 209 17.62 -14.85 34.90
CA GLY A 209 17.47 -15.08 36.33
C GLY A 209 18.56 -14.43 37.19
N ASN A 210 19.54 -13.79 36.59
CA ASN A 210 20.60 -13.08 37.32
C ASN A 210 20.17 -11.68 37.74
N LEU A 211 20.85 -11.11 38.73
CA LEU A 211 20.68 -9.70 39.07
C LEU A 211 21.22 -8.83 37.90
N PRO A 212 20.39 -7.98 37.26
CA PRO A 212 20.86 -7.13 36.17
C PRO A 212 21.93 -6.14 36.63
N SER A 213 22.87 -5.82 35.74
CA SER A 213 23.80 -4.72 35.98
C SER A 213 23.06 -3.38 36.07
N GLY A 214 23.49 -2.50 36.98
CA GLY A 214 22.94 -1.15 37.10
C GLY A 214 23.19 -0.30 35.84
N GLY A 215 22.29 0.64 35.59
CA GLY A 215 22.28 1.52 34.42
C GLY A 215 21.00 1.41 33.60
N GLY A 216 20.83 2.32 32.64
CA GLY A 216 19.68 2.28 31.72
C GLY A 216 19.79 1.14 30.70
N PHE A 217 18.63 0.67 30.21
CA PHE A 217 18.55 -0.27 29.11
C PHE A 217 17.67 0.28 28.00
N THR A 218 17.95 -0.08 26.75
CA THR A 218 17.16 0.33 25.59
C THR A 218 16.91 -0.85 24.66
N ALA A 219 15.78 -0.84 23.95
CA ALA A 219 15.44 -1.76 22.88
C ALA A 219 14.75 -1.00 21.74
N THR A 220 14.83 -1.54 20.53
CA THR A 220 14.18 -0.94 19.36
C THR A 220 13.55 -2.04 18.52
N ALA A 221 12.35 -1.78 18.02
CA ALA A 221 11.64 -2.64 17.09
C ALA A 221 10.91 -1.80 16.04
N THR A 222 10.77 -2.37 14.85
CA THR A 222 9.95 -1.84 13.77
C THR A 222 8.61 -2.55 13.81
N ILE A 223 7.51 -1.80 13.73
CA ILE A 223 6.16 -2.37 13.63
C ILE A 223 5.77 -2.38 12.16
N GLN A 224 5.36 -3.54 11.65
CA GLN A 224 4.92 -3.70 10.28
C GLN A 224 3.47 -4.15 10.23
N ALA A 225 2.69 -3.58 9.31
CA ALA A 225 1.34 -4.04 9.05
C ALA A 225 1.40 -5.22 8.07
N GLU A 226 0.84 -6.35 8.49
CA GLU A 226 0.66 -7.54 7.67
C GLU A 226 -0.78 -7.58 7.15
N ILE A 227 -0.93 -7.79 5.85
CA ILE A 227 -2.21 -7.84 5.14
C ILE A 227 -2.37 -9.27 4.59
N GLU A 228 -3.36 -10.01 5.11
CA GLU A 228 -3.60 -11.43 4.83
C GLU A 228 -4.96 -11.71 4.17
#